data_AF-A0A1A7Z048-F1
#
_entry.id   AF-A0A1A7Z048-F1
#
_cell.length_a   1.000
_cell.length_b   1.000
_cell.length_c   1.000
_cell.angle_alpha   90.00
_cell.angle_beta   90.00
_cell.angle_gamma   90.00
#
_symmetry.space_group_name_H-M   'P 1'
#
loop_
_entity.id
_entity.type
_entity.pdbx_description
1 polymer ?
#
loop_
_entity_poly.entity_id
_entity_poly.type
_entity_poly.pdbx_seq_one_letter_code
_entity_poly.pdbx_strand_id
1 'polypeptide(L)'
;VNAWKRRWFILRNGEILYYKSPSDVIRKPQGQIELNSSCCIVRGEGAQTFQLITEKKTFYLTADSPNILEEWIRVLQNILK
;
A
#
# COMPACT_ATOMS: atom_id res chain seq x y z
N VAL A 1 -12.38 15.71 -10.24
CA VAL A 1 -11.01 15.63 -9.71
C VAL A 1 -11.03 14.70 -8.50
N ASN A 2 -10.79 13.40 -8.69
CA ASN A 2 -10.73 12.49 -7.55
C ASN A 2 -9.35 12.60 -6.90
N ALA A 3 -9.28 13.46 -5.88
CA ALA A 3 -8.07 13.77 -5.14
C ALA A 3 -7.54 12.54 -4.38
N TRP A 4 -6.21 12.46 -4.28
CA TRP A 4 -5.50 11.55 -3.39
C TRP A 4 -6.05 11.64 -1.96
N LYS A 5 -6.26 10.50 -1.32
CA LYS A 5 -6.73 10.44 0.07
C LYS A 5 -5.60 9.93 0.96
N ARG A 6 -5.14 10.76 1.90
CA ARG A 6 -4.16 10.36 2.93
C ARG A 6 -4.75 9.24 3.79
N ARG A 7 -3.97 8.19 4.02
CA ARG A 7 -4.36 7.00 4.80
C ARG A 7 -3.19 6.52 5.65
N TRP A 8 -3.50 5.90 6.76
CA TRP A 8 -2.53 5.19 7.59
C TRP A 8 -2.50 3.73 7.18
N PHE A 9 -1.37 3.26 6.65
CA PHE A 9 -1.19 1.88 6.17
C PHE A 9 -0.40 1.06 7.18
N ILE A 10 -0.85 -0.16 7.42
CA ILE A 10 -0.17 -1.16 8.25
C ILE A 10 -0.03 -2.43 7.42
N LEU A 11 1.15 -3.04 7.45
CA LEU A 11 1.39 -4.37 6.93
C LEU A 11 1.41 -5.37 8.09
N ARG A 12 0.53 -6.37 8.06
CA ARG A 12 0.45 -7.41 9.09
C ARG A 12 -0.09 -8.71 8.48
N ASN A 13 0.51 -9.83 8.86
CA ASN A 13 0.05 -11.18 8.46
C ASN A 13 -0.12 -11.36 6.94
N GLY A 14 0.76 -10.79 6.12
CA GLY A 14 0.65 -10.88 4.66
C GLY A 14 -0.43 -9.99 4.04
N GLU A 15 -0.95 -9.01 4.78
CA GLU A 15 -2.00 -8.11 4.28
C GLU A 15 -1.67 -6.66 4.60
N ILE A 16 -2.11 -5.75 3.73
CA ILE A 16 -2.10 -4.31 3.98
C ILE A 16 -3.48 -3.87 4.45
N LEU A 17 -3.54 -3.31 5.64
CA LEU A 17 -4.72 -2.67 6.21
C LEU A 17 -4.55 -1.15 6.15
N TYR A 18 -5.61 -0.42 5.82
CA TYR A 18 -5.54 1.04 5.82
C TYR A 18 -6.68 1.72 6.56
N TYR A 19 -6.35 2.82 7.25
CA TYR A 19 -7.22 3.56 8.16
C TYR A 19 -7.23 5.05 7.80
N LYS A 20 -8.17 5.83 8.35
CA LYS A 20 -8.19 7.29 8.13
C LYS A 20 -7.03 7.97 8.86
N SER A 21 -6.67 7.50 10.06
CA SER A 21 -5.57 7.99 10.88
C SER A 21 -4.94 6.85 11.72
N PRO A 22 -3.78 7.09 12.35
CA PRO A 22 -3.17 6.12 13.29
C PRO A 22 -4.07 5.80 14.49
N SER A 23 -4.90 6.74 14.95
CA SER A 23 -5.80 6.54 16.09
C SER A 23 -6.98 5.61 15.76
N ASP A 24 -7.27 5.35 14.48
CA ASP A 24 -8.36 4.47 14.06
C ASP A 24 -7.96 2.98 14.00
N VAL A 25 -6.73 2.61 14.33
CA VAL A 25 -6.24 1.21 14.25
C VAL A 25 -6.99 0.25 15.20
N ILE A 26 -7.62 0.78 16.25
CA ILE A 26 -8.50 0.01 17.16
C ILE A 26 -9.89 -0.26 16.57
N ARG A 27 -10.22 0.36 15.44
CA ARG A 27 -11.51 0.24 14.74
C ARG A 27 -11.37 -0.66 13.52
N LYS A 28 -12.49 -0.91 12.82
CA LYS A 28 -12.50 -1.61 11.54
C LYS A 28 -11.70 -0.80 10.49
N PRO A 29 -10.79 -1.44 9.72
CA PRO A 29 -10.06 -0.77 8.65
C PRO A 29 -11.01 -0.22 7.58
N GLN A 30 -10.55 0.83 6.90
CA GLN A 30 -11.24 1.38 5.73
C GLN A 30 -11.12 0.44 4.52
N GLY A 31 -10.10 -0.41 4.51
CA GLY A 31 -10.00 -1.53 3.60
C GLY A 31 -8.77 -2.37 3.86
N GLN A 32 -8.69 -3.46 3.13
CA GLN A 32 -7.69 -4.51 3.23
C GLN A 32 -7.24 -4.90 1.83
N ILE A 33 -5.96 -5.20 1.69
CA ILE A 33 -5.32 -5.70 0.49
C ILE A 33 -4.58 -6.97 0.88
N GLU A 34 -5.12 -8.11 0.48
CA GLU A 34 -4.47 -9.41 0.65
C GLU A 34 -3.28 -9.49 -0.30
N LEU A 35 -2.10 -9.88 0.21
CA LEU A 35 -0.90 -10.07 -0.60
C LEU A 35 -0.69 -11.56 -0.82
N ASN A 36 -0.49 -11.94 -2.07
CA ASN A 36 -0.25 -13.30 -2.49
C ASN A 36 0.70 -13.30 -3.70
N SER A 37 1.08 -14.48 -4.19
CA SER A 37 2.02 -14.63 -5.29
C SER A 37 1.53 -14.07 -6.64
N SER A 38 0.23 -13.78 -6.80
CA SER A 38 -0.31 -13.15 -8.01
C SER A 38 -0.27 -11.63 -7.96
N CYS A 39 0.07 -11.03 -6.82
CA CYS A 39 0.27 -9.59 -6.70
C CYS A 39 1.61 -9.17 -7.31
N CYS A 40 1.67 -7.98 -7.89
CA CYS A 40 2.91 -7.42 -8.40
C CYS A 40 3.04 -5.91 -8.13
N ILE A 41 4.28 -5.44 -8.10
CA ILE A 41 4.61 -4.04 -7.81
C ILE A 41 5.28 -3.41 -9.02
N VAL A 42 4.76 -2.26 -9.44
CA VAL A 42 5.31 -1.48 -10.55
C VAL A 42 5.58 -0.06 -10.06
N ARG A 43 6.73 0.51 -10.41
CA ARG A 43 7.02 1.92 -10.12
C ARG A 43 6.08 2.81 -10.92
N GLY A 44 5.43 3.76 -10.25
CA GLY A 44 4.50 4.68 -10.90
C GLY A 44 5.22 5.85 -11.55
N GLU A 45 4.57 6.48 -12.54
CA GLU A 45 5.00 7.77 -13.08
C GLU A 45 4.60 8.88 -12.11
N GLY A 46 5.57 9.44 -11.40
CA GLY A 46 5.36 10.51 -10.40
C GLY A 46 6.32 10.41 -9.23
N ALA A 47 6.53 11.54 -8.53
CA ALA A 47 7.39 11.54 -7.36
C ALA A 47 6.83 10.58 -6.29
N GLN A 48 7.65 9.59 -5.93
CA GLN A 48 7.42 8.67 -4.82
C GLN A 48 6.16 7.80 -4.89
N THR A 49 5.78 7.35 -6.10
CA THR A 49 4.57 6.57 -6.33
C THR A 49 4.87 5.14 -6.80
N PHE A 50 4.07 4.17 -6.36
CA PHE A 50 4.05 2.81 -6.90
C PHE A 50 2.62 2.30 -7.09
N GLN A 51 2.50 1.29 -7.94
CA GLN A 51 1.29 0.52 -8.16
C GLN A 51 1.43 -0.82 -7.46
N LEU A 52 0.43 -1.19 -6.67
CA LEU A 52 0.23 -2.55 -6.17
C LEU A 52 -0.92 -3.17 -6.96
N ILE A 53 -0.60 -4.07 -7.85
CA ILE A 53 -1.55 -4.75 -8.72
C ILE A 53 -1.94 -6.05 -8.03
N THR A 54 -3.23 -6.23 -7.77
CA THR A 54 -3.81 -7.50 -7.31
C THR A 54 -4.74 -8.05 -8.39
N GLU A 55 -5.20 -9.29 -8.23
CA GLU A 55 -6.17 -9.91 -9.15
C GLU A 55 -7.46 -9.10 -9.30
N LYS A 56 -7.89 -8.42 -8.23
CA LYS A 56 -9.17 -7.72 -8.18
C LYS A 56 -9.04 -6.24 -8.57
N LYS A 57 -7.88 -5.63 -8.31
CA LYS A 57 -7.72 -4.17 -8.40
C LYS A 57 -6.25 -3.73 -8.42
N THR A 58 -5.97 -2.67 -9.17
CA THR A 58 -4.74 -1.89 -9.05
C THR A 58 -4.90 -0.76 -8.03
N PHE A 59 -3.99 -0.70 -7.06
CA PHE A 59 -3.88 0.38 -6.08
C PHE A 59 -2.72 1.28 -6.44
N TYR A 60 -2.96 2.59 -6.45
CA TYR A 60 -1.93 3.61 -6.62
C TYR A 60 -1.61 4.21 -5.26
N LEU A 61 -0.34 4.16 -4.87
CA LEU A 61 0.13 4.55 -3.54
C LEU A 61 1.31 5.50 -3.67
N THR A 62 1.21 6.65 -3.01
CA THR A 62 2.26 7.68 -2.96
C THR A 62 2.76 7.81 -1.52
N ALA A 63 4.08 7.84 -1.34
CA ALA A 63 4.72 8.02 -0.04
C ALA A 63 5.08 9.48 0.22
N ASP A 64 5.25 9.84 1.50
CA ASP A 64 5.69 11.18 1.92
C ASP A 64 7.18 11.46 1.64
N SER A 65 7.98 10.41 1.42
CA SER A 65 9.40 10.52 1.10
C SER A 65 9.89 9.36 0.24
N PRO A 66 11.02 9.52 -0.50
CA PRO A 66 11.64 8.43 -1.25
C PRO A 66 12.04 7.26 -0.34
N ASN A 67 12.56 7.54 0.85
CA ASN A 67 12.99 6.49 1.79
C ASN A 67 11.82 5.61 2.23
N ILE A 68 10.66 6.21 2.54
CA ILE A 68 9.45 5.46 2.91
C ILE A 68 9.00 4.59 1.73
N LEU A 69 8.99 5.13 0.51
CA LEU A 69 8.65 4.37 -0.69
C LEU A 69 9.56 3.14 -0.87
N GLU A 70 10.88 3.35 -0.81
CA GLU A 70 11.86 2.26 -0.96
C GLU A 70 11.67 1.18 0.10
N GLU A 71 11.43 1.58 1.35
CA GLU A 71 11.19 0.63 2.44
C GLU A 71 9.95 -0.23 2.19
N TRP A 72 8.83 0.40 1.81
CA TRP A 72 7.60 -0.31 1.47
C TRP A 72 7.79 -1.26 0.29
N ILE A 73 8.41 -0.82 -0.80
CA ILE A 73 8.64 -1.66 -1.97
C ILE A 73 9.52 -2.86 -1.62
N ARG A 74 10.61 -2.64 -0.87
CA ARG A 74 11.51 -3.71 -0.44
C ARG A 74 10.79 -4.76 0.40
N VAL A 75 10.00 -4.34 1.39
CA VAL A 75 9.29 -5.27 2.28
C VAL A 75 8.22 -6.03 1.51
N LEU A 76 7.43 -5.35 0.69
CA LEU A 76 6.40 -6.02 -0.09
C LEU A 76 6.99 -6.99 -1.11
N GLN A 77 8.06 -6.62 -1.83
CA GLN A 77 8.76 -7.54 -2.73
C GLN A 77 9.28 -8.81 -2.04
N ASN A 78 9.63 -8.74 -0.74
CA ASN A 78 10.03 -9.93 0.01
C ASN A 78 8.85 -10.84 0.38
N ILE A 79 7.63 -10.29 0.49
CA ILE A 79 6.41 -11.06 0.76
C ILE A 79 5.85 -11.69 -0.53
N LEU A 80 6.04 -11.02 -1.66
CA LEU A 80 5.53 -11.47 -2.98
C LEU A 80 6.43 -12.49 -3.68
N LYS A 81 7.57 -12.86 -3.09
CA LYS A 81 8.43 -13.96 -3.55
C LYS A 81 7.83 -15.31 -3.16
#